data_AF-A0A337SJ60-F1
#
_entry.id   AF-A0A337SJ60-F1
#
_cell.length_a   1.000
_cell.length_b   1.000
_cell.length_c   1.000
_cell.angle_alpha   90.00
_cell.angle_beta   90.00
_cell.angle_gamma   90.00
#
_symmetry.space_group_name_H-M   'P 1'
#
loop_
_entity.id
_entity.type
_entity.pdbx_description
1 polymer ?
#
loop_
_entity_poly.entity_id
_entity_poly.type
_entity_poly.pdbx_seq_one_letter_code
_entity_poly.pdbx_strand_id
1 'polypeptide(L)'
;MVTPGALRVLFLLLLLLWASGMENSTILEQPRNVCLGLINEGNYKSFHLENTAGCFTKCRQSGNEPCDLKNLQRYWLKYEFHLVENQMGIVNMSFLKAVVQSVSTNISEDLLFSLTPSQVPRPVTEEEHEPPDRVRLPRSLFESLQDSRSVVRLAITLLDIGPGNLFKGPELSLEDSSSVLNNRVVGLSLGNISVSKLAEPLEITFSHQRPPSNMTFSCVFWDVTKGSTGDWSSTGCSTELSAKRTVCRCDHLTFFALLLRPILDRATVQALIRISQAGCGASMIFLAFTVLLYAALRFYRQRFKSEDAPKVHVALSISLFLLNLAFFINVGHGREPSDATCWARGAIFHYFLLCTFTWMGLEAFHLYLLVIKVFNTYFGHYFLKLSLVGWGLPALIVIGTGSANSYGHYAIRDKKNMATLELCWFREKTAVSALYVTVHGYFLITCLFSAVVLGLVAWKIFTLSTATAGKEQGPNWKGVLTVLGLSSLVGVTWWLAILTPLGRSTIYVFALFNSLQGVFIFCWFAVLYFPSRTAVASSSGTARIDQVHTASQE
;
A
#
# COMPACT_ATOMS: atom_id res chain seq x y z
N MET A 1 85.64 -41.56 9.33
CA MET A 1 85.08 -42.87 8.95
C MET A 1 83.98 -43.23 9.92
N VAL A 2 82.73 -43.03 9.54
CA VAL A 2 81.56 -43.47 10.31
C VAL A 2 81.10 -44.78 9.66
N THR A 3 81.03 -45.84 10.46
CA THR A 3 80.75 -47.20 10.00
C THR A 3 79.28 -47.35 9.54
N PRO A 4 79.00 -48.23 8.55
CA PRO A 4 77.66 -48.41 7.99
C PRO A 4 76.60 -48.96 8.97
N GLY A 5 77.01 -49.36 10.18
CA GLY A 5 76.11 -49.77 11.27
C GLY A 5 75.45 -48.60 12.01
N ALA A 6 76.12 -47.45 12.13
CA ALA A 6 75.60 -46.30 12.88
C ALA A 6 74.42 -45.61 12.17
N LEU A 7 74.43 -45.60 10.84
CA LEU A 7 73.34 -45.02 10.03
C LEU A 7 72.07 -45.86 10.09
N ARG A 8 72.18 -47.20 10.18
CA ARG A 8 71.02 -48.10 10.31
C ARG A 8 70.34 -47.96 11.65
N VAL A 9 71.11 -47.78 12.73
CA VAL A 9 70.55 -47.57 14.08
C VAL A 9 69.85 -46.21 14.18
N LEU A 10 70.42 -45.16 13.57
CA LEU A 10 69.78 -43.84 13.53
C LEU A 10 68.47 -43.86 12.71
N PHE A 11 68.43 -44.62 11.61
CA PHE A 11 67.23 -44.76 10.78
C PHE A 11 66.13 -45.58 11.46
N LEU A 12 66.51 -46.63 12.20
CA LEU A 12 65.60 -47.41 13.05
C LEU A 12 65.07 -46.60 14.24
N LEU A 13 65.90 -45.76 14.87
CA LEU A 13 65.44 -44.84 15.91
C LEU A 13 64.52 -43.74 15.35
N LEU A 14 64.79 -43.18 14.16
CA LEU A 14 63.88 -42.24 13.51
C LEU A 14 62.55 -42.90 13.12
N LEU A 15 62.57 -44.14 12.64
CA LEU A 15 61.35 -44.90 12.33
C LEU A 15 60.55 -45.27 13.59
N LEU A 16 61.22 -45.56 14.71
CA LEU A 16 60.56 -45.83 15.99
C LEU A 16 60.00 -44.55 16.64
N LEU A 17 60.68 -43.40 16.50
CA LEU A 17 60.12 -42.09 16.89
C LEU A 17 58.97 -41.65 15.98
N TRP A 18 58.97 -42.03 14.70
CA TRP A 18 57.85 -41.77 13.80
C TRP A 18 56.67 -42.70 14.07
N ALA A 19 56.94 -43.96 14.46
CA ALA A 19 55.92 -44.93 14.84
C ALA A 19 55.33 -44.68 16.25
N SER A 20 56.10 -44.14 17.20
CA SER A 20 55.57 -43.77 18.53
C SER A 20 54.77 -42.45 18.51
N GLY A 21 54.84 -41.68 17.42
CA GLY A 21 53.98 -40.53 17.16
C GLY A 21 52.63 -40.90 16.52
N MET A 22 52.38 -42.18 16.25
CA MET A 22 51.09 -42.71 15.80
C MET A 22 50.36 -43.42 16.96
N GLU A 23 50.25 -42.75 18.10
CA GLU A 23 49.18 -43.07 19.03
C GLU A 23 47.86 -42.68 18.34
N ASN A 24 46.93 -43.63 18.28
CA ASN A 24 45.60 -43.50 17.69
C ASN A 24 45.08 -42.06 17.77
N SER A 25 45.16 -41.32 16.66
CA SER A 25 44.16 -40.31 16.40
C SER A 25 42.88 -41.10 16.13
N THR A 26 42.20 -41.50 17.20
CA THR A 26 40.75 -41.35 17.22
C THR A 26 40.53 -39.98 16.63
N ILE A 27 40.05 -39.93 15.39
CA ILE A 27 39.42 -38.73 14.86
C ILE A 27 38.37 -38.44 15.94
N LEU A 28 38.69 -37.49 16.81
CA LEU A 28 37.70 -36.84 17.62
C LEU A 28 36.86 -36.14 16.54
N GLU A 29 35.85 -36.84 16.02
CA GLU A 29 34.78 -36.18 15.28
C GLU A 29 34.30 -35.10 16.24
N GLN A 30 34.75 -33.87 15.99
CA GLN A 30 34.09 -32.70 16.55
C GLN A 30 32.61 -32.94 16.30
N PRO A 31 31.74 -32.73 17.31
CA PRO A 31 30.32 -32.95 17.12
C PRO A 31 29.92 -32.11 15.92
N ARG A 32 29.61 -32.76 14.77
CA ARG A 32 29.17 -32.05 13.58
C ARG A 32 27.95 -31.29 14.02
N ASN A 33 28.07 -29.97 14.14
CA ASN A 33 26.94 -29.16 14.52
C ASN A 33 25.93 -29.31 13.38
N VAL A 34 24.90 -30.12 13.61
CA VAL A 34 23.88 -30.49 12.62
C VAL A 34 23.17 -29.24 12.08
N CYS A 35 23.21 -28.13 12.82
CA CYS A 35 22.69 -26.82 12.41
C CYS A 35 23.59 -26.03 11.45
N LEU A 36 24.87 -26.38 11.35
CA LEU A 36 25.88 -25.69 10.51
C LEU A 36 26.38 -26.55 9.34
N GLY A 37 26.13 -27.86 9.37
CA GLY A 37 26.62 -28.79 8.36
C GLY A 37 25.74 -28.89 7.12
N LEU A 38 26.28 -29.51 6.06
CA LEU A 38 25.51 -30.08 4.97
C LEU A 38 24.51 -31.07 5.56
N ILE A 39 23.26 -30.64 5.74
CA ILE A 39 22.17 -31.56 6.01
C ILE A 39 22.17 -32.52 4.84
N ASN A 40 22.34 -33.82 5.10
CA ASN A 40 22.33 -34.85 4.06
C ASN A 40 20.94 -34.84 3.40
N GLU A 41 20.77 -34.03 2.35
CA GLU A 41 19.54 -33.95 1.56
C GLU A 41 19.17 -35.37 1.13
N GLY A 42 17.98 -35.83 1.52
CA GLY A 42 17.49 -37.17 1.18
C GLY A 42 17.79 -38.28 2.20
N ASN A 43 18.50 -38.03 3.31
CA ASN A 43 18.70 -39.02 4.37
C ASN A 43 17.79 -38.76 5.57
N TYR A 44 16.66 -39.48 5.61
CA TYR A 44 15.62 -39.36 6.64
C TYR A 44 15.62 -40.54 7.63
N LYS A 45 16.76 -41.23 7.80
CA LYS A 45 16.89 -42.28 8.84
C LYS A 45 16.65 -41.68 10.22
N SER A 46 16.04 -42.46 11.13
CA SER A 46 15.59 -42.02 12.47
C SER A 46 16.60 -41.13 13.21
N PHE A 47 17.87 -41.53 13.26
CA PHE A 47 18.94 -40.77 13.94
C PHE A 47 19.20 -39.39 13.31
N HIS A 48 19.18 -39.29 11.98
CA HIS A 48 19.38 -38.00 11.30
C HIS A 48 18.14 -37.12 11.43
N LEU A 49 16.94 -37.72 11.34
CA LEU A 49 15.67 -37.02 11.49
C LEU A 49 15.54 -36.38 12.88
N GLU A 50 15.86 -37.13 13.94
CA GLU A 50 15.81 -36.65 15.32
C GLU A 50 16.80 -35.50 15.57
N ASN A 51 18.03 -35.63 15.05
CA ASN A 51 19.04 -34.59 15.15
C ASN A 51 18.64 -33.31 14.39
N THR A 52 18.13 -33.43 13.16
CA THR A 52 17.67 -32.28 12.37
C THR A 52 16.42 -31.63 12.99
N ALA A 53 15.54 -32.41 13.62
CA ALA A 53 14.39 -31.93 14.39
C ALA A 53 14.81 -31.16 15.65
N GLY A 54 15.81 -31.66 16.37
CA GLY A 54 16.43 -30.96 17.48
C GLY A 54 17.02 -29.61 17.04
N CYS A 55 17.71 -29.59 15.89
CA CYS A 55 18.23 -28.36 15.31
C CYS A 55 17.14 -27.35 14.93
N PHE A 56 16.10 -27.79 14.22
CA PHE A 56 14.96 -26.94 13.83
C PHE A 56 14.30 -26.31 15.06
N THR A 57 14.14 -27.08 16.13
CA THR A 57 13.56 -26.62 17.40
C THR A 57 14.39 -25.53 18.07
N LYS A 58 15.72 -25.56 17.95
CA LYS A 58 16.60 -24.49 18.47
C LYS A 58 16.56 -23.24 17.58
N CYS A 59 16.72 -23.43 16.27
CA CYS A 59 16.76 -22.33 15.29
C CYS A 59 15.44 -21.56 15.17
N ARG A 60 14.30 -22.15 15.56
CA ARG A 60 13.01 -21.45 15.61
C ARG A 60 12.84 -20.52 16.83
N GLN A 61 13.61 -20.72 17.91
CA GLN A 61 13.43 -19.98 19.18
C GLN A 61 14.36 -18.76 19.32
N SER A 62 15.54 -18.74 18.69
CA SER A 62 16.53 -17.66 18.84
C SER A 62 17.32 -17.39 17.56
N GLY A 63 17.62 -16.11 17.30
CA GLY A 63 18.47 -15.67 16.18
C GLY A 63 19.98 -15.68 16.47
N ASN A 64 20.40 -16.11 17.67
CA ASN A 64 21.80 -16.06 18.10
C ASN A 64 22.58 -17.37 17.88
N GLU A 65 21.92 -18.48 17.53
CA GLU A 65 22.62 -19.70 17.12
C GLU A 65 22.93 -19.65 15.61
N PRO A 66 24.15 -20.02 15.18
CA PRO A 66 24.47 -20.07 13.77
C PRO A 66 23.71 -21.25 13.13
N CYS A 67 22.65 -20.93 12.41
CA CYS A 67 21.79 -21.89 11.72
C CYS A 67 21.90 -21.70 10.21
N ASP A 68 22.12 -22.78 9.47
CA ASP A 68 21.93 -22.80 8.02
C ASP A 68 20.42 -22.88 7.71
N LEU A 69 19.77 -21.70 7.73
CA LEU A 69 18.34 -21.57 7.52
C LEU A 69 17.89 -22.16 6.18
N LYS A 70 18.71 -22.03 5.13
CA LYS A 70 18.39 -22.49 3.79
C LYS A 70 18.29 -24.01 3.75
N ASN A 71 19.29 -24.70 4.29
CA ASN A 71 19.31 -26.15 4.31
C ASN A 71 18.19 -26.71 5.21
N LEU A 72 17.94 -26.09 6.38
CA LEU A 72 16.86 -26.49 7.27
C LEU A 72 15.48 -26.34 6.62
N GLN A 73 15.20 -25.20 5.99
CA GLN A 73 13.95 -24.95 5.28
C GLN A 73 13.76 -26.00 4.18
N ARG A 74 14.76 -26.19 3.32
CA ARG A 74 14.68 -27.16 2.22
C ARG A 74 14.51 -28.60 2.72
N TYR A 75 15.16 -28.99 3.81
CA TYR A 75 15.02 -30.33 4.38
C TYR A 75 13.58 -30.64 4.78
N TRP A 76 12.92 -29.73 5.50
CA TRP A 76 11.54 -29.92 5.95
C TRP A 76 10.52 -29.80 4.83
N LEU A 77 10.76 -28.91 3.84
CA LEU A 77 9.95 -28.86 2.63
C LEU A 77 10.05 -30.17 1.83
N LYS A 78 11.25 -30.77 1.75
CA LYS A 78 11.44 -32.04 1.04
C LYS A 78 10.99 -33.27 1.84
N TYR A 79 10.91 -33.16 3.17
CA TYR A 79 10.48 -34.28 4.02
C TYR A 79 9.09 -34.78 3.67
N GLU A 80 8.21 -33.90 3.17
CA GLU A 80 6.88 -34.28 2.71
C GLU A 80 6.91 -35.34 1.59
N PHE A 81 7.85 -35.23 0.63
CA PHE A 81 8.03 -36.26 -0.40
C PHE A 81 8.44 -37.61 0.21
N HIS A 82 9.31 -37.59 1.21
CA HIS A 82 9.72 -38.80 1.93
C HIS A 82 8.56 -39.46 2.68
N LEU A 83 7.71 -38.66 3.34
CA LEU A 83 6.49 -39.17 3.99
C LEU A 83 5.60 -39.91 3.00
N VAL A 84 5.42 -39.33 1.82
CA VAL A 84 4.60 -39.92 0.78
C VAL A 84 5.23 -41.19 0.20
N GLU A 85 6.54 -41.21 -0.07
CA GLU A 85 7.21 -42.40 -0.62
C GLU A 85 7.17 -43.59 0.34
N ASN A 86 7.46 -43.37 1.62
CA ASN A 86 7.61 -44.42 2.63
C ASN A 86 6.30 -44.86 3.31
N GLN A 87 5.13 -44.37 2.87
CA GLN A 87 3.83 -44.73 3.43
C GLN A 87 3.70 -44.46 4.95
N MET A 88 4.39 -43.45 5.47
CA MET A 88 4.26 -43.08 6.87
C MET A 88 2.91 -42.41 7.10
N GLY A 89 1.95 -43.13 7.69
CA GLY A 89 0.56 -42.68 7.80
C GLY A 89 0.37 -41.42 8.64
N ILE A 90 1.02 -41.32 9.80
CA ILE A 90 0.87 -40.19 10.73
C ILE A 90 2.24 -39.80 11.30
N VAL A 91 2.52 -38.49 11.31
CA VAL A 91 3.67 -37.89 11.99
C VAL A 91 3.16 -36.87 12.99
N ASN A 92 3.61 -36.98 14.25
CA ASN A 92 3.23 -36.07 15.32
C ASN A 92 4.47 -35.67 16.14
N MET A 93 5.14 -34.63 15.67
CA MET A 93 6.28 -33.99 16.34
C MET A 93 5.84 -32.65 16.94
N SER A 94 6.68 -32.08 17.82
CA SER A 94 6.36 -30.83 18.51
C SER A 94 6.12 -29.64 17.57
N PHE A 95 6.82 -29.57 16.44
CA PHE A 95 6.71 -28.51 15.43
C PHE A 95 6.11 -28.98 14.11
N LEU A 96 5.93 -30.29 13.89
CA LEU A 96 5.48 -30.87 12.64
C LEU A 96 4.38 -31.89 12.89
N LYS A 97 3.20 -31.66 12.33
CA LYS A 97 2.12 -32.65 12.29
C LYS A 97 1.79 -32.95 10.85
N ALA A 98 1.82 -34.21 10.44
CA ALA A 98 1.51 -34.58 9.07
C ALA A 98 0.66 -35.85 9.02
N VAL A 99 -0.19 -35.93 8.01
CA VAL A 99 -0.94 -37.13 7.66
C VAL A 99 -0.67 -37.46 6.21
N VAL A 100 -0.46 -38.74 5.91
CA VAL A 100 -0.38 -39.26 4.55
C VAL A 100 -1.47 -40.29 4.39
N GLN A 101 -2.33 -40.10 3.39
CA GLN A 101 -3.42 -41.01 3.09
C GLN A 101 -3.50 -41.33 1.61
N SER A 102 -3.92 -42.56 1.32
CA SER A 102 -4.23 -42.99 -0.04
C SER A 102 -5.65 -42.59 -0.38
N VAL A 103 -5.81 -41.87 -1.49
CA VAL A 103 -7.07 -41.28 -1.93
C VAL A 103 -7.36 -41.79 -3.34
N SER A 104 -8.58 -42.28 -3.57
CA SER A 104 -9.06 -42.63 -4.92
C SER A 104 -9.07 -41.39 -5.80
N THR A 105 -8.70 -41.49 -7.07
CA THR A 105 -8.87 -40.37 -8.02
C THR A 105 -10.32 -40.21 -8.48
N ASN A 106 -11.14 -41.24 -8.30
CA ASN A 106 -12.57 -41.20 -8.57
C ASN A 106 -13.33 -40.87 -7.26
N ILE A 107 -13.48 -39.58 -6.95
CA ILE A 107 -14.25 -39.10 -5.79
C ILE A 107 -15.48 -38.32 -6.25
N SER A 108 -16.60 -38.50 -5.54
CA SER A 108 -17.86 -37.82 -5.84
C SER A 108 -17.92 -36.40 -5.30
N GLU A 109 -17.20 -36.12 -4.21
CA GLU A 109 -17.25 -34.86 -3.47
C GLU A 109 -15.85 -34.35 -3.14
N ASP A 110 -15.79 -33.07 -2.76
CA ASP A 110 -14.55 -32.42 -2.34
C ASP A 110 -14.07 -32.97 -0.99
N LEU A 111 -12.75 -33.02 -0.81
CA LEU A 111 -12.17 -33.50 0.44
C LEU A 111 -11.95 -32.34 1.40
N LEU A 112 -12.51 -32.47 2.60
CA LEU A 112 -12.37 -31.47 3.66
C LEU A 112 -11.53 -32.02 4.82
N PHE A 113 -10.54 -31.26 5.26
CA PHE A 113 -9.69 -31.60 6.40
C PHE A 113 -9.66 -30.49 7.45
N SER A 114 -9.70 -30.89 8.71
CA SER A 114 -9.46 -30.00 9.85
C SER A 114 -7.96 -29.75 10.01
N LEU A 115 -7.59 -28.47 10.17
CA LEU A 115 -6.22 -28.01 10.39
C LEU A 115 -6.00 -27.51 11.82
N THR A 116 -6.70 -28.12 12.78
CA THR A 116 -6.66 -27.73 14.19
C THR A 116 -5.22 -27.84 14.73
N PRO A 117 -4.63 -26.74 15.25
CA PRO A 117 -3.19 -26.68 15.54
C PRO A 117 -2.66 -27.73 16.52
N SER A 118 -3.47 -28.17 17.47
CA SER A 118 -3.07 -29.17 18.48
C SER A 118 -3.24 -30.61 18.00
N GLN A 119 -3.88 -30.85 16.85
CA GLN A 119 -4.22 -32.17 16.34
C GLN A 119 -3.51 -32.43 15.01
N VAL A 120 -3.28 -33.71 14.70
CA VAL A 120 -2.87 -34.11 13.35
C VAL A 120 -4.02 -33.79 12.38
N PRO A 121 -3.75 -33.30 11.15
CA PRO A 121 -4.80 -33.08 10.18
C PRO A 121 -5.64 -34.34 9.98
N ARG A 122 -6.97 -34.17 9.94
CA ARG A 122 -7.92 -35.28 9.81
C ARG A 122 -9.08 -34.93 8.89
N PRO A 123 -9.63 -35.90 8.14
CA PRO A 123 -10.84 -35.69 7.37
C PRO A 123 -11.98 -35.20 8.27
N VAL A 124 -12.79 -34.28 7.76
CA VAL A 124 -13.99 -33.80 8.46
C VAL A 124 -15.14 -34.75 8.15
N THR A 125 -15.84 -35.21 9.18
CA THR A 125 -17.05 -36.03 9.05
C THR A 125 -18.28 -35.14 8.91
N GLU A 126 -19.32 -35.60 8.20
CA GLU A 126 -20.56 -34.83 7.94
C GLU A 126 -21.26 -34.32 9.21
N GLU A 127 -21.09 -34.99 10.35
CA GLU A 127 -21.69 -34.60 11.63
C GLU A 127 -20.94 -33.49 12.38
N GLU A 128 -19.72 -33.14 11.95
CA GLU A 128 -18.87 -32.15 12.63
C GLU A 128 -19.15 -30.74 12.12
N HIS A 129 -19.39 -29.79 13.04
CA HIS A 129 -19.52 -28.37 12.68
C HIS A 129 -18.24 -27.91 11.96
N GLU A 130 -18.42 -27.12 10.89
CA GLU A 130 -17.35 -26.70 10.00
C GLU A 130 -16.12 -26.16 10.77
N PRO A 131 -14.97 -26.85 10.71
CA PRO A 131 -13.84 -26.53 11.59
C PRO A 131 -13.28 -25.13 11.30
N PRO A 132 -12.78 -24.42 12.34
CA PRO A 132 -12.35 -23.03 12.22
C PRO A 132 -11.14 -22.88 11.29
N ASP A 133 -10.17 -23.78 11.40
CA ASP A 133 -9.04 -23.91 10.48
C ASP A 133 -9.25 -25.17 9.64
N ARG A 134 -9.26 -25.06 8.32
CA ARG A 134 -9.56 -26.18 7.41
C ARG A 134 -8.96 -26.02 6.02
N VAL A 135 -8.83 -27.12 5.31
CA VAL A 135 -8.50 -27.14 3.87
C VAL A 135 -9.56 -27.93 3.10
N ARG A 136 -10.00 -27.37 1.98
CA ARG A 136 -10.86 -28.00 0.98
C ARG A 136 -10.02 -28.27 -0.27
N LEU A 137 -9.97 -29.53 -0.68
CA LEU A 137 -9.36 -29.95 -1.93
C LEU A 137 -10.46 -30.29 -2.94
N PRO A 138 -10.50 -29.60 -4.10
CA PRO A 138 -11.60 -29.75 -5.04
C PRO A 138 -11.56 -31.11 -5.74
N ARG A 139 -12.73 -31.70 -6.03
CA ARG A 139 -12.81 -32.99 -6.73
C ARG A 139 -12.16 -32.96 -8.11
N SER A 140 -12.23 -31.82 -8.79
CA SER A 140 -11.62 -31.58 -10.11
C SER A 140 -10.09 -31.78 -10.11
N LEU A 141 -9.41 -31.57 -8.98
CA LEU A 141 -8.00 -31.91 -8.78
C LEU A 141 -7.75 -33.41 -9.02
N PHE A 142 -8.60 -34.26 -8.46
CA PHE A 142 -8.46 -35.71 -8.50
C PHE A 142 -8.96 -36.31 -9.81
N GLU A 143 -10.06 -35.78 -10.38
CA GLU A 143 -10.55 -36.14 -11.71
C GLU A 143 -9.46 -35.96 -12.78
N SER A 144 -8.68 -34.87 -12.70
CA SER A 144 -7.58 -34.60 -13.64
C SER A 144 -6.46 -35.66 -13.62
N LEU A 145 -6.37 -36.45 -12.55
CA LEU A 145 -5.34 -37.48 -12.36
C LEU A 145 -5.84 -38.89 -12.68
N GLN A 146 -7.14 -39.04 -12.97
CA GLN A 146 -7.82 -40.32 -13.12
C GLN A 146 -7.27 -41.15 -14.30
N ASP A 147 -6.87 -40.49 -15.38
CA ASP A 147 -6.27 -41.13 -16.57
C ASP A 147 -4.88 -41.71 -16.28
N SER A 148 -4.17 -41.20 -15.27
CA SER A 148 -2.81 -41.61 -14.93
C SER A 148 -2.77 -42.64 -13.80
N ARG A 149 -3.57 -42.44 -12.75
CA ARG A 149 -3.53 -43.24 -11.52
C ARG A 149 -4.94 -43.41 -10.96
N SER A 150 -5.25 -44.62 -10.48
CA SER A 150 -6.50 -44.89 -9.75
C SER A 150 -6.46 -44.43 -8.28
N VAL A 151 -5.26 -44.36 -7.70
CA VAL A 151 -5.02 -43.95 -6.31
C VAL A 151 -3.81 -43.03 -6.26
N VAL A 152 -3.94 -41.93 -5.52
CA VAL A 152 -2.88 -40.96 -5.25
C VAL A 152 -2.64 -40.85 -3.75
N ARG A 153 -1.42 -40.48 -3.36
CA ARG A 153 -1.06 -40.27 -1.97
C ARG A 153 -1.09 -38.78 -1.66
N LEU A 154 -2.01 -38.38 -0.81
CA LEU A 154 -2.15 -37.01 -0.34
C LEU A 154 -1.40 -36.87 0.98
N ALA A 155 -0.48 -35.90 1.05
CA ALA A 155 0.11 -35.44 2.30
C ALA A 155 -0.43 -34.05 2.65
N ILE A 156 -0.77 -33.90 3.93
CA ILE A 156 -1.14 -32.62 4.52
C ILE A 156 -0.25 -32.41 5.73
N THR A 157 0.46 -31.28 5.72
CA THR A 157 1.50 -30.97 6.69
C THR A 157 1.19 -29.66 7.41
N LEU A 158 1.29 -29.65 8.73
CA LEU A 158 1.24 -28.46 9.57
C LEU A 158 2.61 -28.26 10.23
N LEU A 159 3.28 -27.16 9.86
CA LEU A 159 4.60 -26.80 10.35
C LEU A 159 4.52 -25.53 11.20
N ASP A 160 5.02 -25.60 12.44
CA ASP A 160 5.23 -24.46 13.35
C ASP A 160 6.67 -23.96 13.23
N ILE A 161 6.83 -22.84 12.53
CA ILE A 161 8.13 -22.23 12.22
C ILE A 161 8.70 -21.41 13.38
N GLY A 162 7.95 -21.22 14.46
CA GLY A 162 8.32 -20.38 15.60
C GLY A 162 8.55 -18.89 15.27
N PRO A 163 8.94 -18.07 16.26
CA PRO A 163 9.15 -16.63 16.09
C PRO A 163 10.53 -16.26 15.49
N GLY A 164 11.44 -17.23 15.36
CA GLY A 164 12.80 -17.07 14.84
C GLY A 164 12.87 -16.69 13.35
N ASN A 165 14.02 -16.88 12.71
CA ASN A 165 14.26 -16.42 11.32
C ASN A 165 13.94 -17.46 10.24
N LEU A 166 13.44 -18.64 10.64
CA LEU A 166 12.98 -19.67 9.71
C LEU A 166 11.73 -19.17 8.97
N PHE A 167 11.72 -19.32 7.65
CA PHE A 167 10.61 -18.91 6.78
C PHE A 167 10.21 -17.43 6.92
N LYS A 168 11.18 -16.54 7.15
CA LYS A 168 10.96 -15.09 6.99
C LYS A 168 11.26 -14.63 5.57
N GLY A 169 12.42 -15.00 5.01
CA GLY A 169 12.84 -14.50 3.69
C GLY A 169 13.30 -13.03 3.75
N PRO A 170 13.94 -12.50 2.70
CA PRO A 170 14.47 -11.14 2.69
C PRO A 170 13.42 -10.04 2.84
N GLU A 171 12.28 -10.12 2.14
CA GLU A 171 11.22 -9.10 2.19
C GLU A 171 10.60 -8.99 3.58
N LEU A 172 10.24 -10.12 4.19
CA LEU A 172 9.69 -10.15 5.56
C LEU A 172 10.71 -9.74 6.62
N SER A 173 12.01 -9.97 6.36
CA SER A 173 13.09 -9.56 7.27
C SER A 173 13.34 -8.05 7.24
N LEU A 174 13.01 -7.39 6.11
CA LEU A 174 13.03 -5.94 5.98
C LEU A 174 11.75 -5.29 6.55
N GLU A 175 10.62 -5.98 6.40
CA GLU A 175 9.33 -5.57 6.96
C GLU A 175 9.18 -6.08 8.40
N ASP A 176 9.81 -5.35 9.30
CA ASP A 176 9.90 -5.60 10.75
C ASP A 176 8.56 -5.90 11.48
N SER A 177 7.43 -5.56 10.86
CA SER A 177 6.07 -5.73 11.36
C SER A 177 5.24 -6.81 10.71
N SER A 178 5.74 -7.36 9.62
CA SER A 178 5.11 -8.46 8.93
C SER A 178 5.40 -9.77 9.68
N SER A 179 4.42 -10.66 9.74
CA SER A 179 4.55 -11.92 10.47
C SER A 179 3.61 -12.97 9.92
N VAL A 180 4.07 -14.22 9.87
CA VAL A 180 3.20 -15.36 9.59
C VAL A 180 2.24 -15.56 10.77
N LEU A 181 0.94 -15.63 10.49
CA LEU A 181 -0.10 -15.83 11.50
C LEU A 181 0.18 -17.12 12.28
N ASN A 182 0.25 -17.00 13.61
CA ASN A 182 0.51 -18.12 14.53
C ASN A 182 1.77 -18.93 14.20
N ASN A 183 2.72 -18.36 13.43
CA ASN A 183 3.92 -19.04 12.94
C ASN A 183 3.59 -20.38 12.24
N ARG A 184 2.47 -20.45 11.52
CA ARG A 184 1.98 -21.70 10.93
C ARG A 184 2.12 -21.71 9.41
N VAL A 185 2.65 -22.81 8.90
CA VAL A 185 2.74 -23.14 7.48
C VAL A 185 1.98 -24.43 7.20
N VAL A 186 1.15 -24.44 6.15
CA VAL A 186 0.33 -25.57 5.71
C VAL A 186 0.92 -26.11 4.40
N GLY A 187 1.53 -27.29 4.46
CA GLY A 187 2.00 -28.02 3.27
C GLY A 187 0.90 -28.90 2.69
N LEU A 188 0.76 -28.89 1.37
CA LEU A 188 -0.13 -29.77 0.62
C LEU A 188 0.67 -30.37 -0.55
N SER A 189 0.64 -31.69 -0.69
CA SER A 189 1.27 -32.37 -1.82
C SER A 189 0.55 -33.67 -2.22
N LEU A 190 0.68 -34.03 -3.50
CA LEU A 190 0.13 -35.26 -4.08
C LEU A 190 1.28 -36.13 -4.61
N GLY A 191 1.98 -36.80 -3.69
CA GLY A 191 3.20 -37.54 -4.01
C GLY A 191 4.22 -36.69 -4.75
N ASN A 192 4.90 -37.29 -5.73
CA ASN A 192 5.94 -36.59 -6.49
C ASN A 192 5.37 -35.83 -7.72
N ILE A 193 4.11 -35.38 -7.64
CA ILE A 193 3.43 -34.65 -8.71
C ILE A 193 3.41 -33.18 -8.35
N SER A 194 4.04 -32.35 -9.18
CA SER A 194 3.92 -30.89 -9.10
C SER A 194 2.58 -30.45 -9.67
N VAL A 195 1.67 -30.01 -8.81
CA VAL A 195 0.35 -29.52 -9.23
C VAL A 195 0.33 -28.00 -9.26
N SER A 196 -0.01 -27.42 -10.41
CA SER A 196 -0.16 -25.97 -10.59
C SER A 196 -1.22 -25.65 -11.66
N LYS A 197 -1.75 -24.42 -11.64
CA LYS A 197 -2.79 -23.92 -12.56
C LYS A 197 -4.09 -24.72 -12.52
N LEU A 198 -4.56 -25.04 -11.32
CA LEU A 198 -5.86 -25.65 -11.12
C LEU A 198 -6.98 -24.73 -11.63
N ALA A 199 -7.90 -25.29 -12.41
CA ALA A 199 -9.07 -24.56 -12.91
C ALA A 199 -10.02 -24.16 -11.77
N GLU A 200 -10.20 -25.06 -10.81
CA GLU A 200 -10.88 -24.81 -9.54
C GLU A 200 -9.83 -24.75 -8.42
N PRO A 201 -9.66 -23.61 -7.74
CA PRO A 201 -8.64 -23.45 -6.72
C PRO A 201 -8.98 -24.23 -5.45
N LEU A 202 -7.96 -24.70 -4.74
CA LEU A 202 -8.13 -25.22 -3.38
C LEU A 202 -8.38 -24.08 -2.40
N GLU A 203 -9.09 -24.37 -1.31
CA GLU A 203 -9.41 -23.36 -0.29
C GLU A 203 -8.75 -23.72 1.05
N ILE A 204 -7.96 -22.79 1.61
CA ILE A 204 -7.42 -22.91 2.96
C ILE A 204 -8.04 -21.81 3.81
N THR A 205 -8.76 -22.21 4.86
CA THR A 205 -9.37 -21.27 5.80
C THR A 205 -8.53 -21.17 7.05
N PHE A 206 -8.16 -19.95 7.40
CA PHE A 206 -7.47 -19.60 8.65
C PHE A 206 -8.40 -18.78 9.53
N SER A 207 -8.64 -19.25 10.75
CA SER A 207 -9.33 -18.51 11.80
C SER A 207 -8.38 -17.55 12.51
N HIS A 208 -8.88 -16.34 12.80
CA HIS A 208 -8.10 -15.31 13.47
C HIS A 208 -8.99 -14.27 14.16
N GLN A 209 -8.39 -13.48 15.03
CA GLN A 209 -9.02 -12.25 15.52
C GLN A 209 -8.95 -11.15 14.46
N ARG A 210 -9.80 -10.12 14.56
CA ARG A 210 -9.75 -8.98 13.63
C ARG A 210 -8.34 -8.38 13.63
N PRO A 211 -7.72 -8.17 12.46
CA PRO A 211 -6.44 -7.48 12.39
C PRO A 211 -6.62 -6.04 12.87
N PRO A 212 -5.57 -5.42 13.45
CA PRO A 212 -5.54 -3.98 13.70
C PRO A 212 -5.84 -3.16 12.43
N SER A 213 -6.38 -1.95 12.58
CA SER A 213 -6.81 -1.11 11.45
C SER A 213 -5.72 -0.72 10.44
N ASN A 214 -4.44 -0.85 10.82
CA ASN A 214 -3.26 -0.56 10.00
C ASN A 214 -2.65 -1.81 9.34
N MET A 215 -3.22 -2.99 9.56
CA MET A 215 -2.69 -4.29 9.11
C MET A 215 -3.71 -5.02 8.27
N THR A 216 -3.23 -5.83 7.33
CA THR A 216 -4.06 -6.70 6.50
C THR A 216 -3.44 -8.10 6.41
N PHE A 217 -4.29 -9.09 6.19
CA PHE A 217 -3.84 -10.45 5.89
C PHE A 217 -3.65 -10.64 4.38
N SER A 218 -2.68 -11.46 4.01
CA SER A 218 -2.41 -11.87 2.65
C SER A 218 -2.10 -13.36 2.63
N CYS A 219 -2.76 -14.09 1.76
CA CYS A 219 -2.44 -15.48 1.47
C CYS A 219 -1.15 -15.54 0.65
N VAL A 220 -0.20 -16.34 1.10
CA VAL A 220 1.11 -16.50 0.46
C VAL A 220 1.54 -17.96 0.49
N PHE A 221 2.48 -18.31 -0.37
CA PHE A 221 3.20 -19.57 -0.36
C PHE A 221 4.71 -19.34 -0.35
N TRP A 222 5.46 -20.31 0.15
CA TRP A 222 6.91 -20.24 0.19
C TRP A 222 7.51 -20.57 -1.18
N ASP A 223 8.06 -19.56 -1.85
CA ASP A 223 8.72 -19.71 -3.14
C ASP A 223 10.23 -19.88 -2.94
N VAL A 224 10.71 -21.11 -3.14
CA VAL A 224 12.12 -21.47 -3.03
C VAL A 224 13.00 -20.84 -4.12
N THR A 225 12.41 -20.34 -5.20
CA THR A 225 13.14 -19.71 -6.32
C THR A 225 13.38 -18.21 -6.10
N LYS A 226 12.66 -17.60 -5.15
CA LYS A 226 12.74 -16.17 -4.86
C LYS A 226 13.88 -15.88 -3.86
N GLY A 227 14.95 -15.25 -4.35
CA GLY A 227 16.13 -14.88 -3.53
C GLY A 227 17.08 -16.06 -3.23
N SER A 228 18.06 -15.84 -2.34
CA SER A 228 19.13 -16.84 -2.06
C SER A 228 18.68 -17.97 -1.13
N THR A 229 17.65 -17.73 -0.31
CA THR A 229 17.09 -18.66 0.70
C THR A 229 15.62 -19.03 0.47
N GLY A 230 14.95 -18.44 -0.52
CA GLY A 230 13.49 -18.48 -0.67
C GLY A 230 12.80 -17.28 0.00
N ASP A 231 11.59 -16.96 -0.46
CA ASP A 231 10.76 -15.87 0.08
C ASP A 231 9.26 -16.13 -0.15
N TRP A 232 8.40 -15.35 0.51
CA TRP A 232 6.96 -15.45 0.35
C TRP A 232 6.49 -14.84 -0.98
N SER A 233 5.52 -15.51 -1.61
CA SER A 233 4.88 -15.07 -2.86
C SER A 233 3.36 -15.26 -2.78
N SER A 234 2.60 -14.39 -3.45
CA SER A 234 1.14 -14.49 -3.56
C SER A 234 0.67 -14.96 -4.93
N THR A 235 1.59 -15.28 -5.84
CA THR A 235 1.26 -15.71 -7.21
C THR A 235 0.41 -16.99 -7.19
N GLY A 236 -0.68 -16.99 -7.97
CA GLY A 236 -1.61 -18.13 -8.01
C GLY A 236 -2.53 -18.24 -6.79
N CYS A 237 -2.46 -17.30 -5.84
CA CYS A 237 -3.31 -17.26 -4.66
C CYS A 237 -4.12 -15.95 -4.59
N SER A 238 -5.39 -16.05 -4.18
CA SER A 238 -6.25 -14.92 -3.85
C SER A 238 -6.67 -14.97 -2.39
N THR A 239 -6.86 -13.79 -1.79
CA THR A 239 -7.17 -13.62 -0.37
C THR A 239 -8.59 -13.08 -0.21
N GLU A 240 -9.47 -13.85 0.42
CA GLU A 240 -10.82 -13.42 0.79
C GLU A 240 -10.89 -13.15 2.29
N LEU A 241 -10.90 -11.86 2.65
CA LEU A 241 -10.87 -11.39 4.03
C LEU A 241 -12.26 -11.40 4.66
N SER A 242 -12.36 -11.94 5.87
CA SER A 242 -13.53 -11.80 6.73
C SER A 242 -13.13 -11.39 8.15
N ALA A 243 -14.11 -10.99 8.96
CA ALA A 243 -13.86 -10.42 10.28
C ALA A 243 -13.16 -11.39 11.26
N LYS A 244 -13.40 -12.70 11.14
CA LYS A 244 -12.88 -13.73 12.05
C LYS A 244 -12.18 -14.89 11.33
N ARG A 245 -12.13 -14.84 10.00
CA ARG A 245 -11.54 -15.88 9.15
C ARG A 245 -11.03 -15.26 7.86
N THR A 246 -10.00 -15.85 7.28
CA THR A 246 -9.52 -15.53 5.94
C THR A 246 -9.49 -16.80 5.12
N VAL A 247 -10.03 -16.76 3.91
CA VAL A 247 -10.03 -17.89 2.97
C VAL A 247 -9.00 -17.60 1.89
N CYS A 248 -8.05 -18.51 1.74
CA CYS A 248 -7.02 -18.50 0.70
C CYS A 248 -7.44 -19.42 -0.42
N ARG A 249 -7.62 -18.89 -1.63
CA ARG A 249 -7.90 -19.69 -2.82
C ARG A 249 -6.66 -19.76 -3.69
N CYS A 250 -6.06 -20.94 -3.82
CA CYS A 250 -4.79 -21.12 -4.53
C CYS A 250 -4.90 -22.17 -5.65
N ASP A 251 -4.17 -21.97 -6.74
CA ASP A 251 -4.23 -22.83 -7.94
C ASP A 251 -3.10 -23.87 -8.01
N HIS A 252 -2.34 -24.07 -6.92
CA HIS A 252 -1.22 -24.99 -6.85
C HIS A 252 -1.17 -25.69 -5.48
N LEU A 253 -0.37 -26.75 -5.37
CA LEU A 253 -0.11 -27.45 -4.10
C LEU A 253 1.35 -27.20 -3.69
N THR A 254 1.54 -26.45 -2.62
CA THR A 254 2.85 -26.06 -2.07
C THR A 254 2.75 -25.87 -0.55
N PHE A 255 3.51 -24.92 0.01
CA PHE A 255 3.56 -24.60 1.43
C PHE A 255 3.00 -23.20 1.66
N PHE A 256 1.78 -23.13 2.20
CA PHE A 256 1.00 -21.92 2.36
C PHE A 256 1.09 -21.34 3.76
N ALA A 257 0.91 -20.03 3.85
CA ALA A 257 0.82 -19.31 5.10
C ALA A 257 -0.13 -18.11 4.97
N LEU A 258 -0.72 -17.69 6.09
CA LEU A 258 -1.40 -16.41 6.16
C LEU A 258 -0.46 -15.36 6.72
N LEU A 259 -0.11 -14.38 5.91
CA LEU A 259 0.82 -13.33 6.28
C LEU A 259 0.08 -12.08 6.75
N LEU A 260 0.37 -11.62 7.97
CA LEU A 260 -0.07 -10.30 8.44
C LEU A 260 0.99 -9.28 8.02
N ARG A 261 0.58 -8.22 7.32
CA ARG A 261 1.47 -7.15 6.85
C ARG A 261 0.82 -5.78 6.99
N PRO A 262 1.59 -4.69 7.12
CA PRO A 262 1.04 -3.35 7.13
C PRO A 262 0.35 -3.04 5.79
N ILE A 263 -0.78 -2.33 5.85
CA ILE A 263 -1.49 -1.85 4.64
C ILE A 263 -0.56 -0.96 3.81
N LEU A 264 0.20 -0.11 4.50
CA LEU A 264 1.22 0.78 3.96
C LEU A 264 2.56 0.47 4.64
N ASP A 265 3.49 -0.13 3.90
CA ASP A 265 4.82 -0.44 4.42
C ASP A 265 5.64 0.84 4.62
N ARG A 266 6.69 0.75 5.45
CA ARG A 266 7.52 1.89 5.81
C ARG A 266 8.18 2.56 4.60
N ALA A 267 8.60 1.78 3.60
CA ALA A 267 9.22 2.32 2.39
C ALA A 267 8.19 3.09 1.56
N THR A 268 6.97 2.56 1.43
CA THR A 268 5.85 3.26 0.80
C THR A 268 5.48 4.54 1.54
N VAL A 269 5.36 4.53 2.88
CA VAL A 269 5.10 5.74 3.68
C VAL A 269 6.16 6.81 3.40
N GLN A 270 7.45 6.43 3.41
CA GLN A 270 8.55 7.36 3.11
C GLN A 270 8.53 7.87 1.67
N ALA A 271 8.22 7.01 0.70
CA ALA A 271 8.07 7.41 -0.70
C ALA A 271 6.93 8.43 -0.86
N LEU A 272 5.76 8.18 -0.25
CA LEU A 272 4.62 9.10 -0.29
C LEU A 272 4.95 10.45 0.36
N ILE A 273 5.68 10.44 1.48
CA ILE A 273 6.14 11.67 2.13
C ILE A 273 7.02 12.48 1.18
N ARG A 274 8.01 11.85 0.54
CA ARG A 274 8.92 12.51 -0.40
C ARG A 274 8.18 13.09 -1.60
N ILE A 275 7.26 12.30 -2.19
CA ILE A 275 6.41 12.75 -3.31
C ILE A 275 5.56 13.93 -2.88
N SER A 276 4.90 13.86 -1.73
CA SER A 276 4.04 14.92 -1.22
C SER A 276 4.82 16.19 -0.88
N GLN A 277 6.02 16.08 -0.29
CA GLN A 277 6.88 17.24 0.00
C GLN A 277 7.35 17.94 -1.28
N ALA A 278 7.81 17.18 -2.28
CA ALA A 278 8.23 17.73 -3.56
C ALA A 278 7.04 18.39 -4.29
N GLY A 279 5.89 17.73 -4.27
CA GLY A 279 4.64 18.20 -4.86
C GLY A 279 4.09 19.47 -4.23
N CYS A 280 3.93 19.48 -2.90
CA CYS A 280 3.54 20.66 -2.13
C CYS A 280 4.51 21.82 -2.36
N GLY A 281 5.83 21.55 -2.40
CA GLY A 281 6.85 22.54 -2.73
C GLY A 281 6.65 23.19 -4.09
N ALA A 282 6.48 22.38 -5.13
CA ALA A 282 6.19 22.87 -6.48
C ALA A 282 4.88 23.66 -6.53
N SER A 283 3.80 23.12 -5.95
CA SER A 283 2.49 23.76 -5.86
C SER A 283 2.57 25.15 -5.21
N MET A 284 3.31 25.28 -4.10
CA MET A 284 3.51 26.56 -3.42
C MET A 284 4.16 27.62 -4.33
N ILE A 285 5.14 27.24 -5.15
CA ILE A 285 5.81 28.16 -6.09
C ILE A 285 4.80 28.70 -7.12
N PHE A 286 4.00 27.83 -7.73
CA PHE A 286 2.99 28.23 -8.73
C PHE A 286 1.84 29.03 -8.12
N LEU A 287 1.40 28.70 -6.91
CA LEU A 287 0.41 29.49 -6.18
C LEU A 287 0.96 30.89 -5.83
N ALA A 288 2.23 30.98 -5.42
CA ALA A 288 2.88 32.27 -5.19
C ALA A 288 2.95 33.11 -6.47
N PHE A 289 3.31 32.51 -7.61
CA PHE A 289 3.25 33.19 -8.91
C PHE A 289 1.84 33.63 -9.27
N THR A 290 0.81 32.84 -8.97
CA THR A 290 -0.61 33.24 -9.18
C THR A 290 -0.96 34.49 -8.38
N VAL A 291 -0.58 34.54 -7.11
CA VAL A 291 -0.83 35.70 -6.22
C VAL A 291 -0.05 36.93 -6.69
N LEU A 292 1.23 36.77 -7.05
CA LEU A 292 2.06 37.86 -7.58
C LEU A 292 1.52 38.40 -8.90
N LEU A 293 1.09 37.51 -9.80
CA LEU A 293 0.52 37.87 -11.08
C LEU A 293 -0.79 38.64 -10.92
N TYR A 294 -1.65 38.21 -9.99
CA TYR A 294 -2.85 38.97 -9.63
C TYR A 294 -2.51 40.36 -9.07
N ALA A 295 -1.54 40.46 -8.16
CA ALA A 295 -1.12 41.74 -7.59
C ALA A 295 -0.61 42.70 -8.68
N ALA A 296 0.20 42.20 -9.61
CA ALA A 296 0.66 42.96 -10.76
C ALA A 296 -0.50 43.41 -11.66
N LEU A 297 -1.41 42.50 -12.04
CA LEU A 297 -2.58 42.84 -12.86
C LEU A 297 -3.48 43.86 -12.18
N ARG A 298 -3.66 43.76 -10.86
CA ARG A 298 -4.44 44.73 -10.07
C ARG A 298 -3.78 46.10 -10.04
N PHE A 299 -2.45 46.18 -10.03
CA PHE A 299 -1.71 47.43 -10.06
C PHE A 299 -1.72 48.06 -11.45
N TYR A 300 -1.51 47.28 -12.51
CA TYR A 300 -1.42 47.77 -13.89
C TYR A 300 -2.77 47.98 -14.59
N ARG A 301 -3.82 47.25 -14.20
CA ARG A 301 -5.15 47.33 -14.85
C ARG A 301 -6.21 47.73 -13.83
N GLN A 302 -6.65 48.99 -13.89
CA GLN A 302 -7.73 49.53 -13.04
C GLN A 302 -9.02 48.70 -13.09
N ARG A 303 -9.30 48.01 -14.22
CA ARG A 303 -10.41 47.07 -14.41
C ARG A 303 -10.43 45.89 -13.43
N PHE A 304 -9.27 45.40 -12.99
CA PHE A 304 -9.18 44.29 -12.02
C PHE A 304 -9.59 44.69 -10.60
N LYS A 305 -9.71 45.98 -10.30
CA LYS A 305 -10.11 46.48 -8.99
C LYS A 305 -11.61 46.24 -8.71
N SER A 306 -12.43 46.26 -9.76
CA SER A 306 -13.89 46.11 -9.69
C SER A 306 -14.39 44.67 -9.90
N GLU A 307 -13.58 43.78 -10.49
CA GLU A 307 -13.99 42.38 -10.73
C GLU A 307 -13.84 41.54 -9.45
N ASP A 308 -14.90 40.81 -9.08
CA ASP A 308 -14.92 39.98 -7.87
C ASP A 308 -14.41 38.55 -8.11
N ALA A 309 -14.52 38.02 -9.33
CA ALA A 309 -14.03 36.69 -9.72
C ALA A 309 -12.53 36.46 -9.41
N PRO A 310 -11.59 37.35 -9.82
CA PRO A 310 -10.18 37.12 -9.51
C PRO A 310 -9.88 37.23 -8.01
N LYS A 311 -10.72 37.89 -7.21
CA LYS A 311 -10.54 37.96 -5.74
C LYS A 311 -10.84 36.60 -5.08
N VAL A 312 -11.89 35.91 -5.53
CA VAL A 312 -12.26 34.57 -5.01
C VAL A 312 -11.17 33.54 -5.35
N HIS A 313 -10.69 33.54 -6.60
CA HIS A 313 -9.59 32.67 -7.04
C HIS A 313 -8.31 32.86 -6.24
N VAL A 314 -7.96 34.11 -5.93
CA VAL A 314 -6.76 34.45 -5.16
C VAL A 314 -6.93 34.06 -3.70
N ALA A 315 -8.12 34.22 -3.12
CA ALA A 315 -8.39 33.75 -1.76
C ALA A 315 -8.26 32.22 -1.65
N LEU A 316 -8.79 31.47 -2.63
CA LEU A 316 -8.57 30.02 -2.74
C LEU A 316 -7.07 29.70 -2.85
N SER A 317 -6.35 30.40 -3.73
CA SER A 317 -4.90 30.21 -3.92
C SER A 317 -4.10 30.47 -2.65
N ILE A 318 -4.43 31.52 -1.89
CA ILE A 318 -3.83 31.84 -0.60
C ILE A 318 -4.13 30.74 0.42
N SER A 319 -5.38 30.26 0.50
CA SER A 319 -5.73 29.18 1.42
C SER A 319 -4.96 27.89 1.13
N LEU A 320 -4.83 27.51 -0.15
CA LEU A 320 -4.06 26.34 -0.60
C LEU A 320 -2.57 26.52 -0.33
N PHE A 321 -2.01 27.72 -0.54
CA PHE A 321 -0.62 28.00 -0.23
C PHE A 321 -0.34 27.81 1.26
N LEU A 322 -1.19 28.38 2.12
CA LEU A 322 -1.07 28.25 3.58
C LEU A 322 -1.28 26.81 4.07
N LEU A 323 -2.19 26.06 3.43
CA LEU A 323 -2.38 24.64 3.71
C LEU A 323 -1.12 23.83 3.37
N ASN A 324 -0.54 24.04 2.18
CA ASN A 324 0.69 23.37 1.76
C ASN A 324 1.87 23.72 2.67
N LEU A 325 1.99 24.99 3.07
CA LEU A 325 3.01 25.45 4.01
C LEU A 325 2.84 24.79 5.38
N ALA A 326 1.61 24.74 5.92
CA ALA A 326 1.31 24.08 7.17
C ALA A 326 1.64 22.58 7.11
N PHE A 327 1.27 21.89 6.03
CA PHE A 327 1.63 20.49 5.80
C PHE A 327 3.15 20.29 5.76
N PHE A 328 3.87 21.14 5.01
CA PHE A 328 5.32 21.05 4.87
C PHE A 328 6.03 21.21 6.22
N ILE A 329 5.61 22.19 7.03
CA ILE A 329 6.14 22.40 8.39
C ILE A 329 5.84 21.20 9.28
N ASN A 330 4.61 20.69 9.24
CA ASN A 330 4.13 19.61 10.10
C ASN A 330 4.84 18.28 9.83
N VAL A 331 5.09 17.95 8.56
CA VAL A 331 5.83 16.74 8.15
C VAL A 331 7.34 16.95 8.26
N GLY A 332 7.85 18.16 7.99
CA GLY A 332 9.27 18.46 7.97
C GLY A 332 9.95 18.47 9.35
N HIS A 333 9.22 18.83 10.42
CA HIS A 333 9.78 18.91 11.77
C HIS A 333 9.62 17.62 12.60
N GLY A 334 9.01 16.56 12.04
CA GLY A 334 8.82 15.29 12.72
C GLY A 334 8.20 15.43 14.11
N ARG A 335 8.74 14.68 15.09
CA ARG A 335 8.28 14.69 16.49
C ARG A 335 8.61 16.01 17.18
N GLU A 336 7.58 16.75 17.57
CA GLU A 336 7.76 17.94 18.39
C GLU A 336 8.00 17.58 19.86
N PRO A 337 9.00 18.15 20.52
CA PRO A 337 9.19 17.94 21.96
C PRO A 337 8.13 18.68 22.80
N SER A 338 7.54 19.77 22.29
CA SER A 338 6.53 20.57 22.97
C SER A 338 5.10 20.19 22.56
N ASP A 339 4.31 19.70 23.51
CA ASP A 339 2.90 19.37 23.30
C ASP A 339 2.06 20.59 22.91
N ALA A 340 2.38 21.77 23.45
CA ALA A 340 1.71 23.02 23.11
C ALA A 340 1.99 23.44 21.65
N THR A 341 3.24 23.29 21.20
CA THR A 341 3.61 23.55 19.80
C THR A 341 2.91 22.56 18.87
N CYS A 342 2.84 21.29 19.26
CA CYS A 342 2.16 20.28 18.47
C CYS A 342 0.66 20.56 18.36
N TRP A 343 0.02 20.92 19.48
CA TRP A 343 -1.38 21.36 19.49
C TRP A 343 -1.62 22.53 18.52
N ALA A 344 -0.76 23.55 18.56
CA ALA A 344 -0.87 24.73 17.70
C ALA A 344 -0.70 24.38 16.22
N ARG A 345 0.29 23.56 15.87
CA ARG A 345 0.51 23.10 14.48
C ARG A 345 -0.68 22.28 13.96
N GLY A 346 -1.21 21.38 14.78
CA GLY A 346 -2.40 20.60 14.43
C GLY A 346 -3.62 21.47 14.17
N ALA A 347 -3.86 22.46 15.04
CA ALA A 347 -4.96 23.42 14.88
C ALA A 347 -4.80 24.29 13.62
N ILE A 348 -3.59 24.81 13.36
CA ILE A 348 -3.28 25.62 12.17
C ILE A 348 -3.48 24.81 10.88
N PHE A 349 -2.98 23.57 10.86
CA PHE A 349 -3.15 22.69 9.70
C PHE A 349 -4.63 22.36 9.46
N HIS A 350 -5.40 22.07 10.52
CA HIS A 350 -6.84 21.85 10.41
C HIS A 350 -7.58 23.10 9.91
N TYR A 351 -7.25 24.28 10.41
CA TYR A 351 -7.85 25.54 9.97
C TYR A 351 -7.67 25.79 8.49
N PHE A 352 -6.44 25.70 7.99
CA PHE A 352 -6.21 25.94 6.56
C PHE A 352 -6.83 24.87 5.66
N LEU A 353 -6.96 23.62 6.15
CA LEU A 353 -7.67 22.57 5.44
C LEU A 353 -9.15 22.94 5.24
N LEU A 354 -9.82 23.37 6.32
CA LEU A 354 -11.22 23.81 6.25
C LEU A 354 -11.38 25.09 5.43
N CYS A 355 -10.45 26.05 5.53
CA CYS A 355 -10.44 27.24 4.67
C CYS A 355 -10.39 26.84 3.18
N THR A 356 -9.51 25.92 2.81
CA THR A 356 -9.43 25.42 1.44
C THR A 356 -10.75 24.79 0.98
N PHE A 357 -11.36 23.90 1.77
CA PHE A 357 -12.66 23.31 1.41
C PHE A 357 -13.77 24.35 1.30
N THR A 358 -13.79 25.34 2.19
CA THR A 358 -14.78 26.41 2.16
C THR A 358 -14.59 27.28 0.92
N TRP A 359 -13.36 27.67 0.60
CA TRP A 359 -13.07 28.46 -0.60
C TRP A 359 -13.33 27.69 -1.90
N MET A 360 -13.11 26.37 -1.95
CA MET A 360 -13.52 25.54 -3.08
C MET A 360 -15.05 25.56 -3.27
N GLY A 361 -15.80 25.46 -2.16
CA GLY A 361 -17.26 25.59 -2.20
C GLY A 361 -17.72 26.98 -2.63
N LEU A 362 -17.10 28.04 -2.11
CA LEU A 362 -17.42 29.42 -2.49
C LEU A 362 -17.06 29.71 -3.94
N GLU A 363 -15.98 29.13 -4.44
CA GLU A 363 -15.59 29.16 -5.84
C GLU A 363 -16.64 28.46 -6.72
N ALA A 364 -17.09 27.26 -6.34
CA ALA A 364 -18.19 26.59 -7.01
C ALA A 364 -19.45 27.46 -7.03
N PHE A 365 -19.86 28.01 -5.88
CA PHE A 365 -21.00 28.94 -5.79
C PHE A 365 -20.83 30.16 -6.70
N HIS A 366 -19.62 30.72 -6.80
CA HIS A 366 -19.34 31.83 -7.70
C HIS A 366 -19.49 31.43 -9.17
N LEU A 367 -18.99 30.26 -9.57
CA LEU A 367 -19.18 29.70 -10.92
C LEU A 367 -20.67 29.50 -11.25
N TYR A 368 -21.48 29.04 -10.29
CA TYR A 368 -22.94 28.92 -10.45
C TYR A 368 -23.58 30.28 -10.78
N LEU A 369 -23.21 31.33 -10.06
CA LEU A 369 -23.72 32.68 -10.34
C LEU A 369 -23.30 33.17 -11.73
N LEU A 370 -22.04 32.96 -12.12
CA LEU A 370 -21.52 33.40 -13.42
C LEU A 370 -22.15 32.69 -14.62
N VAL A 371 -22.38 31.37 -14.54
CA VAL A 371 -22.80 30.56 -15.69
C VAL A 371 -24.30 30.31 -15.75
N ILE A 372 -24.96 30.13 -14.60
CA ILE A 372 -26.38 29.78 -14.54
C ILE A 372 -27.24 31.01 -14.30
N LYS A 373 -26.88 31.86 -13.33
CA LYS A 373 -27.68 33.02 -12.91
C LYS A 373 -27.12 34.33 -13.47
N VAL A 374 -27.07 34.44 -14.80
CA VAL A 374 -26.41 35.56 -15.51
C VAL A 374 -27.17 36.89 -15.43
N PHE A 375 -28.47 36.89 -15.07
CA PHE A 375 -29.30 38.09 -15.00
C PHE A 375 -29.56 38.57 -13.55
N ASN A 376 -29.36 39.87 -13.32
CA ASN A 376 -29.72 40.62 -12.11
C ASN A 376 -29.07 40.16 -10.78
N THR A 377 -27.78 39.83 -10.79
CA THR A 377 -27.01 39.48 -9.58
C THR A 377 -26.07 40.61 -9.16
N TYR A 378 -26.62 41.69 -8.59
CA TYR A 378 -25.82 42.68 -7.87
C TYR A 378 -26.03 42.52 -6.36
N PHE A 379 -24.98 42.10 -5.66
CA PHE A 379 -24.97 42.00 -4.21
C PHE A 379 -24.00 43.03 -3.63
N GLY A 380 -24.50 44.01 -2.87
CA GLY A 380 -23.64 44.95 -2.15
C GLY A 380 -22.68 44.21 -1.20
N HIS A 381 -21.41 44.61 -1.22
CA HIS A 381 -20.32 44.02 -0.42
C HIS A 381 -20.15 42.49 -0.59
N TYR A 382 -20.40 41.97 -1.80
CA TYR A 382 -20.36 40.53 -2.11
C TYR A 382 -19.09 39.82 -1.60
N PHE A 383 -17.90 40.31 -1.99
CA PHE A 383 -16.64 39.69 -1.59
C PHE A 383 -16.41 39.72 -0.07
N LEU A 384 -16.87 40.76 0.63
CA LEU A 384 -16.75 40.83 2.09
C LEU A 384 -17.57 39.72 2.78
N LYS A 385 -18.79 39.48 2.29
CA LYS A 385 -19.66 38.40 2.79
C LYS A 385 -19.04 37.03 2.53
N LEU A 386 -18.50 36.80 1.33
CA LEU A 386 -17.78 35.57 1.02
C LEU A 386 -16.55 35.38 1.91
N SER A 387 -15.77 36.44 2.13
CA SER A 387 -14.59 36.39 2.99
C SER A 387 -14.94 36.07 4.44
N LEU A 388 -16.03 36.65 4.96
CA LEU A 388 -16.53 36.35 6.30
C LEU A 388 -16.88 34.86 6.46
N VAL A 389 -17.51 34.27 5.45
CA VAL A 389 -17.82 32.82 5.44
C VAL A 389 -16.55 31.99 5.27
N GLY A 390 -15.73 32.32 4.27
CA GLY A 390 -14.55 31.57 3.86
C GLY A 390 -13.47 31.45 4.92
N TRP A 391 -13.30 32.47 5.76
CA TRP A 391 -12.34 32.46 6.86
C TRP A 391 -13.00 32.26 8.23
N GLY A 392 -14.21 32.80 8.43
CA GLY A 392 -14.89 32.77 9.72
C GLY A 392 -15.46 31.40 10.07
N LEU A 393 -16.11 30.70 9.14
CA LEU A 393 -16.69 29.39 9.41
C LEU A 393 -15.63 28.34 9.81
N PRO A 394 -14.49 28.21 9.09
CA PRO A 394 -13.36 27.39 9.54
C PRO A 394 -12.85 27.77 10.94
N ALA A 395 -12.76 29.07 11.25
CA ALA A 395 -12.26 29.53 12.55
C ALA A 395 -13.16 29.06 13.69
N LEU A 396 -14.48 29.18 13.54
CA LEU A 396 -15.45 28.73 14.55
C LEU A 396 -15.33 27.22 14.83
N ILE A 397 -15.19 26.39 13.79
CA ILE A 397 -15.05 24.93 13.94
C ILE A 397 -13.75 24.58 14.65
N VAL A 398 -12.64 25.22 14.28
CA VAL A 398 -11.33 24.97 14.88
C VAL A 398 -11.27 25.43 16.33
N ILE A 399 -11.90 26.56 16.66
CA ILE A 399 -12.03 27.04 18.05
C ILE A 399 -12.77 25.99 18.88
N GLY A 400 -13.94 25.52 18.43
CA GLY A 400 -14.70 24.49 19.16
C GLY A 400 -13.91 23.18 19.33
N THR A 401 -13.24 22.73 18.27
CA THR A 401 -12.40 21.53 18.28
C THR A 401 -11.19 21.69 19.22
N GLY A 402 -10.60 22.89 19.22
CA GLY A 402 -9.47 23.25 20.07
C GLY A 402 -9.83 23.36 21.54
N SER A 403 -11.00 23.93 21.86
CA SER A 403 -11.54 24.00 23.23
C SER A 403 -11.76 22.62 23.84
N ALA A 404 -12.07 21.62 23.02
CA ALA A 404 -12.17 20.21 23.44
C ALA A 404 -10.80 19.52 23.58
N ASN A 405 -9.69 20.25 23.42
CA ASN A 405 -8.31 19.74 23.45
C ASN A 405 -8.07 18.51 22.54
N SER A 406 -8.65 18.56 21.34
CA SER A 406 -8.67 17.43 20.40
C SER A 406 -7.36 17.22 19.63
N TYR A 407 -6.46 18.21 19.64
CA TYR A 407 -5.19 18.14 18.89
C TYR A 407 -4.04 17.58 19.72
N GLY A 408 -3.08 16.93 19.04
CA GLY A 408 -1.87 16.38 19.66
C GLY A 408 -1.06 15.53 18.68
N HIS A 409 -0.18 14.70 19.24
CA HIS A 409 0.65 13.78 18.45
C HIS A 409 -0.21 12.72 17.78
N TYR A 410 -0.02 12.59 16.47
CA TYR A 410 -0.60 11.53 15.66
C TYR A 410 0.54 10.74 15.04
N ALA A 411 0.61 9.46 15.37
CA ALA A 411 1.68 8.58 14.94
C ALA A 411 1.08 7.51 14.04
N ILE A 412 1.49 7.46 12.78
CA ILE A 412 1.26 6.25 11.99
C ILE A 412 2.25 5.23 12.55
N ARG A 413 1.73 4.30 13.36
CA ARG A 413 2.54 3.27 14.01
C ARG A 413 2.54 1.99 13.23
N ASP A 414 3.67 1.32 13.29
CA ASP A 414 3.80 -0.05 12.87
C ASP A 414 3.44 -1.04 13.99
N LYS A 415 3.32 -2.34 13.69
CA LYS A 415 2.96 -3.40 14.67
C LYS A 415 3.88 -3.43 15.90
N LYS A 416 5.15 -3.03 15.74
CA LYS A 416 6.14 -2.92 16.83
C LYS A 416 5.94 -1.69 17.74
N ASN A 417 4.84 -0.94 17.57
CA ASN A 417 4.62 0.38 18.16
C ASN A 417 5.68 1.43 17.79
N MET A 418 6.50 1.17 16.77
CA MET A 418 7.46 2.13 16.25
C MET A 418 6.73 3.05 15.27
N ALA A 419 6.88 4.36 15.42
CA ALA A 419 6.23 5.31 14.54
C ALA A 419 6.94 5.38 13.18
N THR A 420 6.23 5.11 12.09
CA THR A 420 6.70 5.27 10.71
C THR A 420 6.60 6.71 10.24
N LEU A 421 5.64 7.46 10.80
CA LEU A 421 5.48 8.90 10.65
C LEU A 421 4.86 9.45 11.93
N GLU A 422 5.46 10.49 12.52
CA GLU A 422 4.87 11.27 13.60
C GLU A 422 4.62 12.69 13.09
N LEU A 423 3.41 13.17 13.29
CA LEU A 423 3.00 14.54 12.95
C LEU A 423 1.99 15.05 13.97
N CYS A 424 1.68 16.34 13.91
CA CYS A 424 0.73 16.98 14.80
C CYS A 424 -0.65 17.10 14.15
N TRP A 425 -1.63 16.39 14.70
CA TRP A 425 -3.00 16.31 14.16
C TRP A 425 -4.02 16.06 15.29
N PHE A 426 -5.04 15.24 15.05
CA PHE A 426 -6.02 14.82 16.07
C PHE A 426 -5.45 13.68 16.93
N ARG A 427 -5.79 13.68 18.22
CA ARG A 427 -5.39 12.61 19.16
C ARG A 427 -6.09 11.29 18.82
N GLU A 428 -5.32 10.21 18.64
CA GLU A 428 -5.80 8.90 18.16
C GLU A 428 -6.94 8.26 18.97
N LYS A 429 -7.01 8.48 20.28
CA LYS A 429 -7.95 7.73 21.16
C LYS A 429 -9.16 8.54 21.60
N THR A 430 -9.01 9.84 21.72
CA THR A 430 -10.04 10.72 22.33
C THR A 430 -10.71 11.64 21.32
N ALA A 431 -10.12 11.86 20.15
CA ALA A 431 -10.57 12.87 19.18
C ALA A 431 -10.99 12.29 17.83
N VAL A 432 -11.20 10.98 17.73
CA VAL A 432 -11.64 10.32 16.48
C VAL A 432 -13.01 10.82 16.04
N SER A 433 -13.95 11.00 16.97
CA SER A 433 -15.27 11.57 16.68
C SER A 433 -15.17 12.99 16.13
N ALA A 434 -14.33 13.83 16.74
CA ALA A 434 -14.07 15.19 16.28
C ALA A 434 -13.48 15.17 14.85
N LEU A 435 -12.51 14.31 14.56
CA LEU A 435 -11.92 14.15 13.23
C LEU A 435 -12.98 13.78 12.17
N TYR A 436 -13.84 12.80 12.46
CA TYR A 436 -14.88 12.37 11.52
C TYR A 436 -15.90 13.48 11.25
N VAL A 437 -16.38 14.17 12.29
CA VAL A 437 -17.38 15.23 12.13
C VAL A 437 -16.79 16.46 11.44
N THR A 438 -15.66 16.96 11.95
CA THR A 438 -15.11 18.27 11.54
C THR A 438 -14.32 18.22 10.24
N VAL A 439 -13.64 17.10 9.93
CA VAL A 439 -12.87 16.97 8.69
C VAL A 439 -13.66 16.20 7.64
N HIS A 440 -14.05 14.95 7.92
CA HIS A 440 -14.67 14.09 6.90
C HIS A 440 -16.11 14.51 6.58
N GLY A 441 -16.90 14.83 7.60
CA GLY A 441 -18.27 15.33 7.43
C GLY A 441 -18.29 16.67 6.69
N TYR A 442 -17.44 17.61 7.10
CA TYR A 442 -17.30 18.90 6.42
C TYR A 442 -16.86 18.73 4.96
N PHE A 443 -15.82 17.93 4.72
CA PHE A 443 -15.33 17.61 3.38
C PHE A 443 -16.44 17.02 2.51
N LEU A 444 -17.21 16.04 3.02
CA LEU A 444 -18.29 15.41 2.28
C LEU A 444 -19.37 16.42 1.87
N ILE A 445 -19.78 17.31 2.79
CA ILE A 445 -20.78 18.35 2.51
C ILE A 445 -20.28 19.31 1.43
N THR A 446 -19.05 19.84 1.57
CA THR A 446 -18.49 20.76 0.58
C THR A 446 -18.26 20.09 -0.76
N CYS A 447 -17.83 18.83 -0.76
CA CYS A 447 -17.60 18.01 -1.93
C CYS A 447 -18.90 17.78 -2.72
N LEU A 448 -19.97 17.35 -2.04
CA LEU A 448 -21.29 17.13 -2.65
C LEU A 448 -21.86 18.42 -3.23
N PHE A 449 -21.74 19.54 -2.52
CA PHE A 449 -22.17 20.85 -3.03
C PHE A 449 -21.42 21.22 -4.32
N SER A 450 -20.09 21.15 -4.27
CA SER A 450 -19.21 21.40 -5.41
C SER A 450 -19.49 20.47 -6.61
N ALA A 451 -19.78 19.20 -6.35
CA ALA A 451 -20.16 18.20 -7.35
C ALA A 451 -21.39 18.63 -8.15
N VAL A 452 -22.46 18.98 -7.43
CA VAL A 452 -23.75 19.37 -8.01
C VAL A 452 -23.56 20.61 -8.86
N VAL A 453 -22.86 21.61 -8.35
CA VAL A 453 -22.63 22.86 -9.09
C VAL A 453 -21.78 22.64 -10.33
N LEU A 454 -20.67 21.89 -10.24
CA LEU A 454 -19.84 21.56 -11.40
C LEU A 454 -20.63 20.78 -12.46
N GLY A 455 -21.49 19.85 -12.04
CA GLY A 455 -22.39 19.12 -12.93
C GLY A 455 -23.38 20.04 -13.66
N LEU A 456 -23.99 20.99 -12.96
CA LEU A 456 -24.89 21.99 -13.56
C LEU A 456 -24.17 22.91 -14.55
N VAL A 457 -22.97 23.37 -14.21
CA VAL A 457 -22.13 24.21 -15.07
C VAL A 457 -21.71 23.44 -16.32
N ALA A 458 -21.25 22.20 -16.17
CA ALA A 458 -20.90 21.33 -17.29
C ALA A 458 -22.11 21.09 -18.19
N TRP A 459 -23.27 20.74 -17.63
CA TRP A 459 -24.51 20.57 -18.37
C TRP A 459 -24.85 21.81 -19.21
N LYS A 460 -24.76 23.00 -18.62
CA LYS A 460 -25.02 24.27 -19.31
C LYS A 460 -24.02 24.53 -20.45
N ILE A 461 -22.73 24.31 -20.22
CA ILE A 461 -21.66 24.50 -21.22
C ILE A 461 -21.87 23.58 -22.42
N PHE A 462 -22.13 22.29 -22.18
CA PHE A 462 -22.36 21.33 -23.25
C PHE A 462 -23.67 21.60 -23.99
N THR A 463 -24.75 21.94 -23.29
CA THR A 463 -26.05 22.28 -23.92
C THR A 463 -25.94 23.52 -24.82
N LEU A 464 -25.27 24.59 -24.34
CA LEU A 464 -25.10 25.82 -25.12
C LEU A 464 -24.21 25.61 -26.34
N SER A 465 -23.18 24.77 -26.21
CA SER A 465 -22.33 24.39 -27.33
C SER A 465 -23.11 23.63 -28.40
N THR A 466 -24.01 22.71 -28.01
CA THR A 466 -24.85 21.97 -28.96
C THR A 466 -25.89 22.88 -29.62
N ALA A 467 -26.42 23.87 -28.92
CA ALA A 467 -27.39 24.82 -29.47
C ALA A 467 -26.77 25.82 -30.47
N THR A 468 -25.47 26.15 -30.32
CA THR A 468 -24.77 27.15 -31.15
C THR A 468 -23.99 26.50 -32.31
N ALA A 469 -23.65 25.22 -32.19
CA ALA A 469 -22.93 24.47 -33.22
C ALA A 469 -23.88 24.06 -34.37
N GLY A 470 -24.13 25.00 -35.28
CA GLY A 470 -24.56 24.65 -36.62
C GLY A 470 -23.49 23.79 -37.31
N LYS A 471 -23.74 22.49 -37.46
CA LYS A 471 -23.18 21.59 -38.48
C LYS A 471 -21.69 21.20 -38.47
N GLU A 472 -20.88 21.48 -37.44
CA GLU A 472 -19.53 20.86 -37.32
C GLU A 472 -19.49 19.78 -36.24
N GLN A 473 -19.36 18.54 -36.69
CA GLN A 473 -19.46 17.30 -35.92
C GLN A 473 -18.08 16.91 -35.36
N GLY A 474 -17.51 17.76 -34.50
CA GLY A 474 -16.28 17.49 -33.76
C GLY A 474 -16.52 17.44 -32.25
N PRO A 475 -15.75 16.67 -31.46
CA PRO A 475 -15.84 16.74 -30.00
C PRO A 475 -15.56 18.17 -29.55
N ASN A 476 -16.40 18.74 -28.68
CA ASN A 476 -16.23 20.08 -28.12
C ASN A 476 -15.06 20.10 -27.12
N TRP A 477 -13.84 19.97 -27.64
CA TRP A 477 -12.60 19.91 -26.88
C TRP A 477 -12.38 21.15 -26.02
N LYS A 478 -12.84 22.32 -26.49
CA LYS A 478 -12.80 23.57 -25.73
C LYS A 478 -13.67 23.48 -24.48
N GLY A 479 -14.91 22.98 -24.59
CA GLY A 479 -15.80 22.77 -23.45
C GLY A 479 -15.24 21.75 -22.45
N VAL A 480 -14.67 20.65 -22.94
CA VAL A 480 -14.01 19.64 -22.09
C VAL A 480 -12.82 20.25 -21.34
N LEU A 481 -11.96 21.00 -22.03
CA LEU A 481 -10.80 21.66 -21.42
C LEU A 481 -11.22 22.71 -20.38
N THR A 482 -12.29 23.46 -20.64
CA THR A 482 -12.88 24.40 -19.66
C THR A 482 -13.39 23.67 -18.43
N VAL A 483 -14.18 22.61 -18.59
CA VAL A 483 -14.70 21.82 -17.45
C VAL A 483 -13.56 21.19 -16.65
N LEU A 484 -12.50 20.72 -17.32
CA LEU A 484 -11.31 20.18 -16.67
C LEU A 484 -10.53 21.24 -15.88
N GLY A 485 -10.41 22.46 -16.40
CA GLY A 485 -9.85 23.59 -15.66
C GLY A 485 -10.68 23.92 -14.41
N LEU A 486 -12.00 24.04 -14.58
CA LEU A 486 -12.93 24.31 -13.48
C LEU A 486 -12.95 23.18 -12.43
N SER A 487 -12.81 21.92 -12.83
CA SER A 487 -12.79 20.78 -11.90
C SER A 487 -11.57 20.80 -10.99
N SER A 488 -10.41 21.24 -11.50
CA SER A 488 -9.19 21.42 -10.70
C SER A 488 -9.36 22.54 -9.65
N LEU A 489 -10.08 23.60 -10.02
CA LEU A 489 -10.36 24.76 -9.17
C LEU A 489 -11.35 24.42 -8.04
N VAL A 490 -12.38 23.65 -8.37
CA VAL A 490 -13.45 23.21 -7.44
C VAL A 490 -13.00 22.02 -6.56
N GLY A 491 -11.81 21.46 -6.80
CA GLY A 491 -11.20 20.49 -5.91
C GLY A 491 -11.60 19.02 -6.15
N VAL A 492 -11.94 18.65 -7.39
CA VAL A 492 -12.29 17.25 -7.73
C VAL A 492 -11.13 16.28 -7.44
N THR A 493 -9.87 16.76 -7.48
CA THR A 493 -8.68 15.96 -7.11
C THR A 493 -8.77 15.41 -5.68
N TRP A 494 -9.43 16.12 -4.78
CA TRP A 494 -9.61 15.69 -3.39
C TRP A 494 -10.58 14.50 -3.26
N TRP A 495 -11.43 14.26 -4.24
CA TRP A 495 -12.38 13.14 -4.22
C TRP A 495 -11.66 11.79 -4.31
N LEU A 496 -10.47 11.77 -4.92
CA LEU A 496 -9.62 10.59 -4.95
C LEU A 496 -9.24 10.11 -3.54
N ALA A 497 -9.30 11.00 -2.52
CA ALA A 497 -9.13 10.62 -1.13
C ALA A 497 -10.18 9.59 -0.68
N ILE A 498 -11.40 9.65 -1.19
CA ILE A 498 -12.48 8.69 -0.89
C ILE A 498 -12.16 7.31 -1.47
N LEU A 499 -11.39 7.26 -2.56
CA LEU A 499 -10.99 6.02 -3.25
C LEU A 499 -9.71 5.40 -2.66
N THR A 500 -9.08 6.04 -1.67
CA THR A 500 -7.88 5.50 -1.00
C THR A 500 -8.05 4.11 -0.37
N PRO A 501 -9.25 3.69 0.10
CA PRO A 501 -9.45 2.33 0.59
C PRO A 501 -9.40 1.25 -0.52
N LEU A 502 -9.48 1.62 -1.80
CA LEU A 502 -9.49 0.67 -2.92
C LEU A 502 -8.11 0.09 -3.26
N GLY A 503 -7.03 0.64 -2.71
CA GLY A 503 -5.69 0.04 -2.82
C GLY A 503 -4.55 1.04 -2.80
N ARG A 504 -3.31 0.53 -2.84
CA ARG A 504 -2.09 1.37 -2.81
C ARG A 504 -2.02 2.34 -3.99
N SER A 505 -2.44 1.89 -5.18
CA SER A 505 -2.39 2.69 -6.40
C SER A 505 -3.22 3.97 -6.30
N THR A 506 -4.39 3.95 -5.64
CA THR A 506 -5.24 5.14 -5.52
C THR A 506 -4.62 6.19 -4.61
N ILE A 507 -3.83 5.77 -3.61
CA ILE A 507 -3.10 6.69 -2.72
C ILE A 507 -2.01 7.44 -3.50
N TYR A 508 -1.25 6.76 -4.36
CA TYR A 508 -0.25 7.41 -5.22
C TYR A 508 -0.88 8.39 -6.21
N VAL A 509 -1.98 7.99 -6.83
CA VAL A 509 -2.72 8.84 -7.78
C VAL A 509 -3.27 10.08 -7.08
N PHE A 510 -3.86 9.93 -5.89
CA PHE A 510 -4.30 11.05 -5.07
C PHE A 510 -3.14 12.00 -4.74
N ALA A 511 -2.00 11.47 -4.26
CA ALA A 511 -0.83 12.27 -3.93
C ALA A 511 -0.31 13.05 -5.15
N LEU A 512 -0.26 12.42 -6.33
CA LEU A 512 0.17 13.06 -7.58
C LEU A 512 -0.76 14.21 -7.99
N PHE A 513 -2.07 13.99 -8.04
CA PHE A 513 -3.02 15.01 -8.47
C PHE A 513 -3.10 16.18 -7.48
N ASN A 514 -3.05 15.90 -6.17
CA ASN A 514 -3.04 16.95 -5.16
C ASN A 514 -1.75 17.80 -5.24
N SER A 515 -0.61 17.14 -5.50
CA SER A 515 0.69 17.79 -5.72
C SER A 515 0.70 18.74 -6.94
N LEU A 516 -0.05 18.40 -7.99
CA LEU A 516 -0.13 19.21 -9.21
C LEU A 516 -1.25 20.27 -9.18
N GLN A 517 -2.07 20.31 -8.13
CA GLN A 517 -3.24 21.18 -8.10
C GLN A 517 -2.88 22.68 -8.23
N GLY A 518 -1.83 23.14 -7.56
CA GLY A 518 -1.36 24.53 -7.68
C GLY A 518 -0.86 24.88 -9.09
N VAL A 519 -0.30 23.91 -9.81
CA VAL A 519 0.13 24.08 -11.20
C VAL A 519 -1.09 24.29 -12.11
N PHE A 520 -2.13 23.44 -11.95
CA PHE A 520 -3.36 23.57 -12.72
C PHE A 520 -4.06 24.92 -12.49
N ILE A 521 -4.12 25.36 -11.24
CA ILE A 521 -4.71 26.67 -10.89
C ILE A 521 -3.93 27.82 -11.56
N PHE A 522 -2.59 27.79 -11.50
CA PHE A 522 -1.76 28.80 -12.15
C PHE A 522 -1.97 28.82 -13.67
N CYS A 523 -1.92 27.66 -14.33
CA CYS A 523 -2.13 27.55 -15.77
C CYS A 523 -3.53 28.09 -16.16
N TRP A 524 -4.55 27.73 -15.40
CA TRP A 524 -5.92 28.21 -15.62
C TRP A 524 -6.03 29.73 -15.46
N PHE A 525 -5.45 30.29 -14.38
CA PHE A 525 -5.43 31.72 -14.13
C PHE A 525 -4.69 32.48 -15.25
N ALA A 526 -3.55 31.96 -15.70
CA ALA A 526 -2.80 32.53 -16.81
C ALA A 526 -3.63 32.55 -18.11
N VAL A 527 -4.29 31.43 -18.45
CA VAL A 527 -5.12 31.34 -19.67
C VAL A 527 -6.32 32.30 -19.61
N LEU A 528 -6.98 32.44 -18.47
CA LEU A 528 -8.14 33.32 -18.32
C LEU A 528 -7.78 34.81 -18.41
N TYR A 529 -6.66 35.22 -17.82
CA TYR A 529 -6.35 36.64 -17.61
C TYR A 529 -5.22 37.19 -18.50
N PHE A 530 -4.48 36.32 -19.18
CA PHE A 530 -3.56 36.67 -20.28
C PHE A 530 -4.07 36.07 -21.60
N PRO A 531 -4.90 36.82 -22.36
CA PRO A 531 -5.25 36.40 -23.70
C PRO A 531 -3.97 36.30 -24.55
N SER A 532 -3.82 35.20 -25.29
CA SER A 532 -2.78 35.10 -26.31
C SER A 532 -2.94 36.26 -27.31
N ARG A 533 -1.84 36.95 -27.63
CA ARG A 533 -1.76 38.10 -28.55
C ARG A 533 -2.26 37.82 -29.98
N THR A 534 -2.66 36.59 -30.30
CA THR A 534 -3.10 36.17 -31.64
C THR A 534 -4.39 36.82 -32.12
N ALA A 535 -5.18 37.48 -31.26
CA ALA A 535 -6.39 38.20 -31.68
C ALA A 535 -6.17 39.69 -32.02
N VAL A 536 -4.96 40.25 -31.86
CA VAL A 536 -4.68 41.68 -32.13
C VAL A 536 -4.01 41.90 -33.49
N ALA A 537 -3.58 40.84 -34.18
CA ALA A 537 -2.92 40.93 -35.49
C ALA A 537 -3.87 40.87 -36.71
N SER A 538 -5.20 40.80 -36.51
CA SER A 538 -6.17 40.66 -37.62
C SER A 538 -7.06 41.90 -37.84
N SER A 539 -6.67 43.09 -37.36
CA SER A 539 -7.37 44.35 -37.74
C SER A 539 -6.44 45.47 -38.22
N SER A 540 -5.23 45.16 -38.67
CA SER A 540 -4.44 46.07 -39.50
C SER A 540 -4.62 45.71 -40.98
N GLY A 541 -5.86 45.84 -41.46
CA GLY A 541 -6.22 45.76 -42.87
C GLY A 541 -6.52 47.16 -43.39
N THR A 542 -5.48 47.78 -43.96
CA THR A 542 -5.45 48.94 -44.87
C THR A 542 -6.80 49.47 -45.36
N ALA A 543 -7.29 50.57 -44.78
CA ALA A 543 -8.21 51.48 -45.47
C ALA A 543 -7.38 52.61 -46.06
N ARG A 544 -7.23 52.55 -47.39
CA ARG A 544 -6.51 53.46 -48.26
C ARG A 544 -7.11 54.87 -48.16
N ILE A 545 -6.26 55.86 -47.90
CA ILE A 545 -6.55 57.27 -48.15
C ILE A 545 -6.57 57.45 -49.67
N ASP A 546 -7.74 57.74 -50.24
CA ASP A 546 -7.84 58.40 -51.54
C ASP A 546 -8.25 59.85 -51.29
N GLN A 547 -7.30 60.74 -51.54
CA GLN A 547 -7.49 62.19 -51.58
C GLN A 547 -7.67 62.54 -53.07
N VAL A 548 -8.88 62.95 -53.47
CA VAL A 548 -9.10 63.64 -54.74
C VAL A 548 -9.77 64.97 -54.45
N HIS A 549 -9.02 66.04 -54.76
CA HIS A 549 -9.51 67.40 -54.92
C HIS A 549 -10.64 67.47 -55.95
N THR A 550 -11.71 68.21 -55.64
CA THR A 550 -12.30 69.11 -56.64
C THR A 550 -12.95 70.31 -55.93
N ALA A 551 -12.58 71.50 -56.39
CA ALA A 551 -13.09 72.78 -55.95
C ALA A 551 -14.29 73.21 -56.82
N SER A 552 -15.23 73.91 -56.19
CA SER A 552 -16.12 74.99 -56.69
C SER A 552 -17.13 74.76 -57.83
N GLN A 553 -18.18 75.59 -57.77
CA GLN A 553 -19.30 75.85 -58.70
C GLN A 553 -20.50 74.90 -58.50
N GLU A 554 -21.72 75.34 -58.18
CA GLU A 554 -22.41 76.65 -58.06
C GLU A 554 -23.41 76.59 -56.89
#